data_AF-A0A2Z6LQP1-F1
#
_entry.id   AF-A0A2Z6LQP1-F1
#
_cell.length_a   1.000
_cell.length_b   1.000
_cell.length_c   1.000
_cell.angle_alpha   90.00
_cell.angle_beta   90.00
_cell.angle_gamma   90.00
#
_symmetry.space_group_name_H-M   'P 1'
#
loop_
_entity.id
_entity.type
_entity.pdbx_description
1 polymer ?
#
loop_
_entity_poly.entity_id
_entity_poly.type
_entity_poly.pdbx_seq_one_letter_code
_entity_poly.pdbx_strand_id
1 'polypeptide(L)' 'MSKDIQFFDLNTGAKIPSLGLGTWQADPGVVGEVVAAAIKIFGLETYLFS' A
#
# COMPACT_ATOMS: atom_id res chain seq x y z
N MET A 1 0.49 -17.64 -13.56
CA MET A 1 0.65 -16.47 -12.69
C MET A 1 -0.75 -16.03 -12.25
N SER A 2 -0.98 -15.90 -10.95
CA SER A 2 -2.26 -15.45 -10.39
C SER A 2 -2.56 -14.04 -10.90
N LYS A 3 -3.84 -13.72 -11.11
CA LYS A 3 -4.27 -12.36 -11.41
C LYS A 3 -4.16 -11.57 -10.11
N ASP A 4 -3.25 -10.60 -10.06
CA ASP A 4 -3.07 -9.77 -8.87
C ASP A 4 -4.34 -8.96 -8.60
N ILE A 5 -4.94 -9.19 -7.44
CA ILE A 5 -6.07 -8.37 -6.97
C ILE A 5 -5.44 -7.12 -6.37
N GLN A 6 -5.52 -5.98 -7.06
CA GLN A 6 -4.89 -4.73 -6.61
C GLN A 6 -5.81 -3.93 -5.66
N PHE A 7 -7.14 -4.03 -5.85
CA PHE A 7 -8.13 -3.28 -5.08
C PHE A 7 -9.40 -4.10 -4.82
N PHE A 8 -10.11 -3.73 -3.76
CA PHE A 8 -11.47 -4.17 -3.47
C PHE A 8 -12.43 -2.98 -3.50
N ASP A 9 -13.64 -3.20 -4.02
CA ASP A 9 -14.72 -2.22 -3.95
C ASP A 9 -15.40 -2.28 -2.58
N LEU A 10 -15.54 -1.12 -1.94
CA LEU A 10 -16.30 -0.96 -0.71
C LEU A 10 -17.77 -0.67 -1.01
N ASN A 11 -18.65 -0.91 -0.04
CA ASN A 11 -20.08 -0.58 -0.16
C ASN A 11 -20.37 0.92 -0.37
N THR A 12 -19.38 1.78 -0.12
CA THR A 12 -19.41 3.23 -0.38
C THR A 12 -19.07 3.59 -1.82
N GLY A 13 -18.68 2.62 -2.66
CA GLY A 13 -18.17 2.86 -4.00
C GLY A 13 -16.69 3.27 -4.06
N ALA A 14 -16.04 3.44 -2.90
CA ALA A 14 -14.60 3.67 -2.84
C ALA A 14 -13.81 2.38 -3.10
N LYS A 15 -12.59 2.51 -3.64
CA LYS A 15 -11.65 1.39 -3.82
C LYS A 15 -10.62 1.39 -2.70
N ILE A 16 -10.48 0.27 -2.00
CA ILE A 16 -9.41 0.05 -1.03
C ILE A 16 -8.31 -0.81 -1.66
N PRO A 17 -7.02 -0.49 -1.48
CA PRO A 17 -5.93 -1.37 -1.89
C PRO A 17 -6.07 -2.74 -1.22
N SER A 18 -5.72 -3.80 -1.95
CA SER A 18 -5.74 -5.17 -1.42
C SER A 18 -4.66 -5.43 -0.37
N LEU A 19 -3.62 -4.60 -0.35
CA LEU A 19 -2.49 -4.66 0.58
C LEU A 19 -2.39 -3.33 1.36
N GLY A 20 -2.28 -3.42 2.67
CA GLY A 20 -2.12 -2.27 3.57
C GLY A 20 -0.92 -2.43 4.51
N LEU A 21 -0.30 -1.32 4.90
CA LEU A 21 0.77 -1.27 5.89
C LEU A 21 0.19 -0.97 7.29
N GLY A 22 0.26 -1.95 8.20
CA GLY A 22 -0.05 -1.72 9.61
C GLY A 22 1.14 -1.12 10.35
N THR A 23 0.89 -0.13 11.22
CA THR A 23 1.94 0.57 12.01
C THR A 23 1.84 0.29 13.51
N TRP A 24 1.08 -0.72 13.92
CA TRP A 24 0.96 -1.07 15.34
C TRP A 24 2.31 -1.51 15.90
N GLN A 25 2.68 -0.99 17.08
CA GLN A 25 3.96 -1.20 17.76
C GLN A 25 5.21 -0.71 17.02
N ALA A 26 5.06 0.03 15.93
CA ALA A 26 6.20 0.71 15.32
C ALA A 26 6.71 1.81 16.25
N ASP A 27 8.03 1.88 16.42
CA ASP A 27 8.66 2.94 17.22
C ASP A 27 8.27 4.31 16.67
N PRO A 28 7.86 5.27 17.51
CA PRO A 28 7.41 6.59 17.05
C PRO A 28 8.45 7.32 16.18
N GLY A 29 9.74 7.08 16.42
CA GLY A 29 10.84 7.65 15.63
C GLY A 29 11.04 7.01 14.25
N VAL A 30 10.44 5.86 13.98
CA VAL A 30 10.68 5.05 12.77
C VAL A 30 9.44 4.99 11.86
N VAL A 31 8.24 5.26 12.38
CA VAL A 31 6.97 5.26 11.62
C VAL A 31 7.06 6.10 10.34
N GLY A 32 7.69 7.28 10.41
CA GLY A 32 7.81 8.17 9.24
C GLY A 32 8.60 7.53 8.08
N GLU A 33 9.69 6.85 8.38
CA GLU A 33 10.52 6.18 7.37
C GLU A 33 9.81 4.97 6.77
N VAL A 34 9.12 4.18 7.60
CA VAL A 34 8.36 3.00 7.16
C VAL A 34 7.22 3.42 6.20
N VAL A 35 6.51 4.50 6.53
CA VAL A 35 5.46 5.04 5.67
C VAL A 35 6.05 5.57 4.36
N ALA A 36 7.16 6.32 4.41
CA ALA A 36 7.81 6.84 3.20
C ALA A 36 8.32 5.72 2.28
N ALA A 37 8.88 4.65 2.84
CA ALA A 37 9.31 3.48 2.09
C ALA A 37 8.13 2.76 1.43
N ALA A 38 7.03 2.53 2.17
CA ALA A 38 5.84 1.91 1.61
C ALA A 38 5.26 2.72 0.44
N ILE A 39 5.11 4.04 0.60
CA ILE A 39 4.60 4.90 -0.49
C ILE A 39 5.51 4.81 -1.73
N LYS A 40 6.84 4.80 -1.57
CA LYS A 40 7.76 4.65 -2.69
C LYS A 40 7.58 3.31 -3.40
N ILE A 41 7.50 2.21 -2.67
CA ILE A 41 7.35 0.87 -3.26
C ILE A 41 6.01 0.78 -4.03
N PHE A 42 4.91 1.19 -3.39
CA PHE A 42 3.59 1.19 -4.03
C PHE A 42 3.47 2.18 -5.19
N GLY A 43 4.13 3.34 -5.12
CA GLY A 43 4.12 4.34 -6.18
C GLY A 43 5.04 3.99 -7.36
N LEU A 44 6.18 3.35 -7.11
CA LEU A 44 7.16 3.01 -8.15
C LEU A 44 6.78 1.77 -8.95
N GLU A 45 6.04 0.80 -8.38
CA GLU A 45 5.53 -0.33 -9.16
C GLU A 45 4.57 0.11 -10.28
N THR A 46 3.85 1.23 -10.10
CA THR A 46 2.99 1.78 -11.15
C THR A 46 3.77 2.37 -12.34
N TYR A 47 5.05 2.71 -12.15
CA TYR A 47 5.91 3.32 -13.18
C TYR A 47 6.85 2.32 -13.85
N LEU A 48 7.24 1.24 -13.18
CA LEU A 48 8.23 0.28 -13.69
C LEU A 48 7.63 -0.87 -14.53
N PHE A 49 6.31 -1.02 -14.56
CA PHE A 49 5.59 -2.02 -15.36
C PHE A 49 4.57 -1.43 -16.35
N SER A 50 4.64 -0.11 -16.62
CA SER A 50 3.85 0.56 -17.67
C SER A 50 4.58 0.65 -19.00
#